data_AF-C9Y968-F1
#
_entry.id   AF-C9Y968-F1
#
_cell.length_a   1.000
_cell.length_b   1.000
_cell.length_c   1.000
_cell.angle_alpha   90.00
_cell.angle_beta   90.00
_cell.angle_gamma   90.00
#
_symmetry.space_group_name_H-M   'P 1'
#
loop_
_entity.id
_entity.type
_entity.pdbx_description
1 polymer ?
#
loop_
_entity_poly.entity_id
_entity_poly.type
_entity_poly.pdbx_seq_one_letter_code
_entity_poly.pdbx_strand_id
1 'polypeptide(L)' 'MELATLEWVSWFNHHRLLEPTGYIPPADAEENYYWQLPSQAAIPA' A
#
# COMPACT_ATOMS: atom_id res chain seq x y z
N MET A 1 15.73 18.69 4.87
CA MET A 1 14.24 18.77 4.78
C MET A 1 13.63 17.42 4.40
N GLU A 2 14.40 16.50 3.83
CA GLU A 2 13.91 15.17 3.41
C GLU A 2 13.40 14.28 4.56
N LEU A 3 13.93 14.43 5.77
CA LEU A 3 13.49 13.63 6.91
C LEU A 3 12.01 13.86 7.27
N ALA A 4 11.51 15.10 7.16
CA ALA A 4 10.10 15.40 7.42
C ALA A 4 9.16 14.77 6.37
N THR A 5 9.62 14.63 5.13
CA THR A 5 8.88 13.93 4.08
C THR A 5 8.89 12.41 4.30
N LEU A 6 10.03 11.85 4.69
CA LEU A 6 10.14 10.41 4.99
C LEU A 6 9.28 10.01 6.19
N GLU A 7 9.26 10.82 7.25
CA GLU A 7 8.41 10.60 8.42
C GLU A 7 6.92 10.65 8.04
N TRP A 8 6.51 11.62 7.22
CA TRP A 8 5.12 11.71 6.75
C TRP A 8 4.74 10.51 5.87
N VAL A 9 5.62 10.09 4.95
CA VAL A 9 5.38 8.93 4.10
C VAL A 9 5.29 7.65 4.92
N SER A 10 6.17 7.46 5.91
CA SER A 10 6.14 6.31 6.81
C SER A 10 4.85 6.25 7.62
N TRP A 11 4.44 7.38 8.20
CA TRP A 11 3.18 7.48 8.93
C TRP A 11 1.97 7.23 8.01
N PHE A 12 1.96 7.80 6.80
CA PHE A 12 0.88 7.62 5.85
C PHE A 12 0.75 6.15 5.41
N ASN A 13 1.86 5.48 5.10
CA ASN A 13 1.83 4.12 4.56
C ASN A 13 1.57 3.04 5.63
N HIS A 14 2.04 3.26 6.87
CA HIS A 14 2.00 2.21 7.91
C HIS A 14 1.03 2.51 9.06
N HIS A 15 0.56 3.74 9.24
CA HIS A 15 -0.24 4.12 10.40
C HIS A 15 -1.59 4.76 10.04
N ARG A 16 -1.73 5.36 8.88
CA ARG A 16 -2.99 6.00 8.47
C ARG A 16 -4.02 4.95 8.08
N LEU A 17 -5.14 4.90 8.78
CA LEU A 17 -6.26 4.01 8.46
C LEU A 17 -7.24 4.70 7.52
N LEU A 18 -7.72 3.99 6.50
CA LEU A 18 -8.68 4.50 5.52
C LEU A 18 -9.96 3.67 5.56
N GLU A 19 -11.11 4.33 5.70
CA GLU A 19 -12.43 3.66 5.70
C GLU A 19 -12.69 2.90 4.38
N PRO A 20 -12.33 3.41 3.19
CA PRO A 20 -12.55 2.72 1.92
C PRO A 20 -11.79 1.39 1.78
N THR A 21 -10.67 1.22 2.47
CA THR A 21 -9.86 -0.01 2.43
C THR A 21 -10.23 -0.99 3.55
N GLY A 22 -11.20 -0.65 4.40
CA GLY A 22 -11.58 -1.47 5.56
C GLY A 22 -10.78 -1.16 6.83
N TYR A 23 -10.32 0.09 6.99
CA TYR A 23 -9.51 0.53 8.13
C TYR A 23 -8.16 -0.20 8.24
N ILE A 24 -7.54 -0.50 7.10
CA ILE A 24 -6.18 -1.03 7.04
C ILE A 24 -5.22 0.04 6.44
N PRO A 25 -3.94 0.07 6.86
CA PRO A 25 -2.93 0.94 6.27
C PRO A 25 -2.76 0.73 4.75
N PRO A 26 -2.35 1.78 4.01
CA PRO A 26 -2.10 1.67 2.57
C PRO A 26 -1.15 0.54 2.18
N ALA A 27 -0.03 0.35 2.92
CA ALA A 27 0.93 -0.70 2.61
C ALA A 27 0.31 -2.10 2.70
N ASP A 28 -0.51 -2.34 3.72
CA ASP A 28 -1.19 -3.62 3.93
C ASP A 28 -2.30 -3.84 2.88
N ALA A 29 -2.98 -2.77 2.47
CA ALA A 29 -3.97 -2.83 1.40
C ALA A 29 -3.33 -3.20 0.04
N GLU A 30 -2.18 -2.61 -0.28
CA GLU A 30 -1.42 -2.92 -1.49
C GLU A 30 -0.88 -4.35 -1.46
N GLU A 31 -0.31 -4.80 -0.35
CA GLU A 31 0.16 -6.17 -0.18
C GLU A 31 -1.00 -7.17 -0.40
N ASN A 32 -2.14 -6.95 0.26
CA ASN A 32 -3.34 -7.77 0.08
C ASN A 32 -3.84 -7.78 -1.37
N TYR A 33 -3.73 -6.64 -2.07
CA TYR A 33 -4.07 -6.55 -3.49
C TYR A 33 -3.12 -7.41 -4.33
N TYR A 34 -1.80 -7.34 -4.12
CA TYR A 34 -0.84 -8.18 -4.85
C TYR A 34 -0.94 -9.67 -4.54
N TRP A 35 -1.30 -10.06 -3.31
CA TRP A 35 -1.57 -11.45 -2.97
C TRP A 35 -2.84 -12.00 -3.63
N GLN A 36 -3.87 -11.16 -3.78
CA GLN A 36 -5.15 -11.54 -4.36
C GLN A 36 -5.21 -11.38 -5.87
N LEU A 37 -4.30 -10.59 -6.45
CA LEU A 37 -4.10 -10.52 -7.89
C LEU A 37 -3.70 -11.92 -8.35
N PRO A 38 -4.53 -12.63 -9.15
CA PRO A 38 -4.04 -13.80 -9.85
C PRO A 38 -2.83 -13.37 -10.66
N SER A 39 -1.86 -14.28 -10.85
CA SER A 39 -0.63 -14.06 -11.62
C SER A 39 -0.89 -13.70 -13.09
N GLN A 40 -1.53 -12.57 -13.36
CA GLN A 40 -1.69 -11.96 -14.68
C GLN A 40 -0.44 -11.11 -14.98
N ALA A 41 0.72 -11.64 -14.59
CA ALA A 41 2.04 -11.20 -15.01
C ALA A 41 2.60 -12.14 -16.10
N ALA A 42 1.73 -12.86 -16.81
CA ALA A 42 2.04 -13.31 -18.16
C ALA A 42 1.32 -12.37 -19.12
N ILE A 43 2.01 -11.30 -19.52
CA ILE A 43 1.76 -10.66 -20.80
C ILE A 43 2.39 -11.61 -21.82
N PRO A 44 1.64 -12.42 -22.60
CA PRO A 44 2.24 -13.15 -23.70
C PRO A 44 2.67 -12.12 -24.75
N ALA A 45 3.94 -12.17 -25.14
CA ALA A 45 4.44 -11.52 -26.35
C ALA A 45 4.08 -12.35 -27.59
#